data_AF-A0AAJ6JFJ7-F1
#
_entry.id   AF-A0AAJ6JFJ7-F1
#
_cell.length_a   1.000
_cell.length_b   1.000
_cell.length_c   1.000
_cell.angle_alpha   90.00
_cell.angle_beta   90.00
_cell.angle_gamma   90.00
#
_symmetry.space_group_name_H-M   'P 1'
#
loop_
_entity.id
_entity.type
_entity.pdbx_description
1 polymer ?
#
loop_
_entity_poly.entity_id
_entity_poly.type
_entity_poly.pdbx_seq_one_letter_code
_entity_poly.pdbx_strand_id
1 'polypeptide(L)'
;MDIDLPGVGCGFDDLPLGGFFMARRSEPVFGMCVTDGHTKSAIVFSSEKHGRPVSLAVGGLPNDLIVSFPRAVMRGDLSSIADNQSVPGAIISAAGEFYMRAYLNLGDYYTFNVRSGALERPPAHARALVFAGWRVGFLTDGKFDPIFTFPFQPRN
;
A
#
# COMPACT_ATOMS: atom_id res chain seq x y z
N MET A 1 -17.99 2.77 20.28
CA MET A 1 -18.26 1.52 19.57
C MET A 1 -16.95 1.07 19.00
N ASP A 2 -16.36 0.05 19.61
CA ASP A 2 -15.10 -0.50 19.15
C ASP A 2 -15.40 -1.51 18.04
N ILE A 3 -14.77 -1.33 16.89
CA ILE A 3 -14.84 -2.26 15.77
C ILE A 3 -13.60 -3.15 15.90
N ASP A 4 -13.81 -4.40 16.31
CA ASP A 4 -12.79 -5.44 16.22
C ASP A 4 -12.51 -5.70 14.74
N LEU A 5 -11.41 -5.14 14.24
CA LEU A 5 -10.96 -5.41 12.88
C LEU A 5 -10.42 -6.85 12.82
N PRO A 6 -10.79 -7.66 11.81
CA PRO A 6 -10.31 -9.02 11.63
C PRO A 6 -8.85 -9.03 11.14
N GLY A 7 -7.95 -8.50 11.97
CA GLY A 7 -6.51 -8.51 11.77
C GLY A 7 -5.84 -9.59 12.63
N VAL A 8 -4.69 -10.07 12.18
CA VAL A 8 -3.88 -11.05 12.91
C VAL A 8 -2.58 -10.39 13.34
N GLY A 9 -2.26 -10.47 14.63
CA GLY A 9 -0.96 -10.03 15.14
C GLY A 9 0.15 -10.94 14.64
N CYS A 10 1.23 -10.38 14.09
CA CYS A 10 2.38 -11.17 13.61
C CYS A 10 3.68 -10.35 13.66
N GLY A 11 4.82 -11.00 13.39
CA GLY A 11 6.07 -10.30 13.07
C GLY A 11 6.05 -9.77 11.64
N PHE A 12 6.94 -8.82 11.34
CA PHE A 12 7.09 -8.32 9.97
C PHE A 12 7.58 -9.41 9.01
N ASP A 13 8.48 -10.27 9.48
CA ASP A 13 9.04 -11.37 8.69
C ASP A 13 7.98 -12.41 8.30
N ASP A 14 6.89 -12.50 9.06
CA ASP A 14 5.77 -13.41 8.80
C ASP A 14 4.74 -12.82 7.83
N LEU A 15 4.81 -11.53 7.50
CA LEU A 15 3.86 -10.91 6.58
C LEU A 15 4.00 -11.49 5.16
N PRO A 16 2.90 -11.91 4.53
CA PRO A 16 2.93 -12.29 3.12
C PRO A 16 3.28 -11.08 2.25
N LEU A 17 4.07 -11.30 1.20
CA LEU A 17 4.32 -10.28 0.18
C LEU A 17 3.00 -9.86 -0.49
N GLY A 18 2.85 -8.57 -0.80
CA GLY A 18 1.60 -7.97 -1.25
C GLY A 18 0.56 -7.81 -0.13
N GLY A 19 0.83 -8.31 1.07
CA GLY A 19 -0.05 -8.21 2.23
C GLY A 19 -0.10 -6.80 2.81
N PHE A 20 -1.30 -6.34 3.14
CA PHE A 20 -1.51 -5.09 3.88
C PHE A 20 -1.40 -5.29 5.38
N PHE A 21 -0.88 -4.28 6.07
CA PHE A 21 -0.73 -4.29 7.51
C PHE A 21 -0.89 -2.91 8.13
N MET A 22 -1.05 -2.88 9.45
CA MET A 22 -0.92 -1.69 10.28
C MET A 22 0.11 -1.92 11.38
N ALA A 23 1.12 -1.07 11.45
CA ALA A 23 2.08 -1.03 12.54
C ALA A 23 1.54 -0.13 13.65
N ARG A 24 1.47 -0.65 14.88
CA ARG A 24 1.04 0.11 16.06
C ARG A 24 2.24 0.86 16.64
N ARG A 25 2.30 2.16 16.34
CA ARG A 25 3.23 3.13 16.95
C ARG A 25 2.43 4.22 17.68
N SER A 26 3.09 5.28 18.16
CA SER A 26 2.42 6.48 18.67
C SER A 26 1.39 7.03 17.68
N GLU A 27 1.69 6.93 16.38
CA GLU A 27 0.73 7.09 15.30
C GLU A 27 0.67 5.80 14.47
N PRO A 28 -0.51 5.16 14.32
CA PRO A 28 -0.62 3.96 13.51
C PRO A 28 -0.21 4.22 12.07
N VAL A 29 0.61 3.32 11.53
CA VAL A 29 1.12 3.45 10.16
C VAL A 29 0.58 2.30 9.31
N PHE A 30 -0.02 2.64 8.18
CA PHE A 30 -0.49 1.64 7.22
C PHE A 30 0.62 1.29 6.23
N GLY A 31 0.70 0.03 5.81
CA GLY A 31 1.73 -0.39 4.88
C GLY A 31 1.37 -1.63 4.07
N MET A 32 2.25 -1.93 3.11
CA MET A 32 2.22 -3.13 2.27
C MET A 32 3.59 -3.79 2.27
N CYS A 33 3.62 -5.10 2.49
CA CYS A 33 4.85 -5.90 2.47
C CYS A 33 5.31 -6.12 1.02
N VAL A 34 6.58 -5.85 0.73
CA VAL A 34 7.18 -5.95 -0.61
C VAL A 34 8.59 -6.55 -0.56
N THR A 35 9.15 -6.88 -1.72
CA THR A 35 10.52 -7.41 -1.85
C THR A 35 11.17 -6.96 -3.16
N ASP A 36 12.48 -6.81 -3.16
CA ASP A 36 13.30 -6.67 -4.37
C ASP A 36 13.83 -8.01 -4.90
N GLY A 37 13.40 -9.13 -4.30
CA GLY A 37 13.90 -10.48 -4.58
C GLY A 37 14.96 -10.95 -3.59
N HIS A 38 15.53 -10.05 -2.80
CA HIS A 38 16.57 -10.34 -1.80
C HIS A 38 16.17 -9.90 -0.40
N THR A 39 15.56 -8.72 -0.28
CA THR A 39 15.25 -8.05 0.97
C THR A 39 13.75 -7.78 1.10
N LYS A 40 13.12 -8.33 2.13
CA LYS A 40 11.76 -7.96 2.51
C LYS A 40 11.74 -6.52 3.05
N SER A 41 10.84 -5.71 2.52
CA SER A 41 10.72 -4.27 2.80
C SER A 41 9.25 -3.89 2.93
N ALA A 42 8.95 -2.69 3.40
CA ALA A 42 7.58 -2.19 3.49
C ALA A 42 7.39 -0.93 2.65
N ILE A 43 6.33 -0.87 1.84
CA ILE A 43 5.79 0.42 1.42
C ILE A 43 4.98 0.96 2.60
N VAL A 44 5.32 2.16 3.04
CA VAL A 44 4.75 2.83 4.20
C VAL A 44 3.96 4.04 3.73
N PHE A 45 2.69 4.11 4.13
CA PHE A 45 1.79 5.21 3.81
C PHE A 45 1.60 6.08 5.05
N SER A 46 2.13 7.31 4.99
CA SER A 46 2.06 8.28 6.08
C SER A 46 1.21 9.48 5.68
N SER A 47 0.69 10.19 6.69
CA SER A 47 0.18 11.54 6.46
C SER A 47 1.35 12.48 6.14
N GLU A 48 1.15 13.47 5.27
CA GLU A 48 2.19 14.41 4.82
C GLU A 48 2.90 15.15 5.96
N LYS A 49 2.33 15.16 7.17
CA LYS A 49 2.95 15.73 8.38
C LYS A 49 4.29 15.10 8.74
N HIS A 50 4.57 13.87 8.29
CA HIS A 50 5.79 13.12 8.61
C HIS A 50 6.77 12.99 7.44
N GLY A 51 6.62 13.81 6.40
CA GLY A 51 7.48 13.81 5.22
C GLY A 51 6.78 13.28 3.97
N ARG A 52 7.38 12.31 3.28
CA ARG A 52 6.82 11.77 2.03
C ARG A 52 5.60 10.89 2.33
N PRO A 53 4.47 11.08 1.62
CA PRO A 53 3.25 10.32 1.89
C PRO A 53 3.40 8.82 1.63
N VAL A 54 4.37 8.43 0.79
CA VAL A 54 4.69 7.03 0.47
C VAL A 54 6.20 6.83 0.46
N SER A 55 6.73 6.01 1.37
CA SER A 55 8.16 5.70 1.46
C SER A 55 8.41 4.20 1.51
N LEU A 56 9.61 3.78 1.11
CA LEU A 56 10.07 2.41 1.25
C LEU A 56 10.92 2.29 2.52
N ALA A 57 10.46 1.48 3.47
CA ALA A 57 11.26 1.05 4.62
C ALA A 57 12.02 -0.24 4.25
N VAL A 58 13.27 -0.08 3.80
CA VAL A 58 14.15 -1.20 3.43
C VAL A 58 14.51 -2.01 4.68
N GLY A 59 14.38 -3.33 4.60
CA GLY A 59 14.53 -4.21 5.77
C GLY A 59 13.29 -4.22 6.69
N GLY A 60 12.22 -3.53 6.30
CA GLY A 60 10.93 -3.60 6.97
C GLY A 60 10.79 -2.68 8.18
N LEU A 61 9.99 -3.13 9.15
CA LEU A 61 9.68 -2.40 10.37
C LEU A 61 9.96 -3.29 11.59
N PRO A 62 11.25 -3.51 11.93
CA PRO A 62 11.62 -4.38 13.04
C PRO A 62 11.13 -3.79 14.37
N ASN A 63 10.60 -4.65 15.24
CA ASN A 63 10.10 -4.34 16.60
C ASN A 63 8.75 -3.63 16.71
N ASP A 64 8.03 -3.44 15.61
CA ASP A 64 6.65 -2.96 15.68
C ASP A 64 5.67 -4.09 15.97
N LEU A 65 4.63 -3.79 16.75
CA LEU A 65 3.44 -4.65 16.78
C LEU A 65 2.71 -4.49 15.44
N ILE A 66 2.79 -5.51 14.59
CA ILE A 66 2.16 -5.55 13.28
C ILE A 66 0.81 -6.26 13.36
N VAL A 67 -0.21 -5.66 12.78
CA VAL A 67 -1.51 -6.28 12.52
C VAL A 67 -1.65 -6.48 11.01
N SER A 68 -1.64 -7.75 10.58
CA SER A 68 -1.85 -8.15 9.18
C SER A 68 -3.34 -8.22 8.84
N PHE A 69 -3.69 -7.85 7.60
CA PHE A 69 -5.06 -7.92 7.08
C PHE A 69 -5.17 -8.84 5.86
N PRO A 70 -5.11 -10.17 6.05
CA PRO A 70 -5.03 -11.13 4.94
C PRO A 70 -6.28 -11.16 4.04
N ARG A 71 -7.42 -10.66 4.53
CA ARG A 71 -8.70 -10.61 3.81
C ARG A 71 -9.03 -9.22 3.26
N ALA A 72 -8.15 -8.25 3.46
CA ALA A 72 -8.39 -6.90 2.96
C ALA A 72 -8.21 -6.85 1.45
N VAL A 73 -9.04 -6.05 0.78
CA VAL A 73 -8.99 -5.83 -0.66
C VAL A 73 -8.72 -4.36 -0.94
N MET A 74 -7.93 -4.10 -1.97
CA MET A 74 -7.66 -2.76 -2.48
C MET A 74 -8.68 -2.40 -3.56
N ARG A 75 -9.16 -1.15 -3.54
CA ARG A 75 -10.12 -0.59 -4.50
C ARG A 75 -9.66 0.78 -4.95
N GLY A 76 -9.33 0.90 -6.23
CA GLY A 76 -9.06 2.19 -6.87
C GLY A 76 -10.32 3.06 -6.93
N ASP A 77 -10.16 4.37 -6.81
CA ASP A 77 -11.24 5.32 -6.98
C ASP A 77 -11.38 5.75 -8.45
N LEU A 78 -12.48 5.38 -9.10
CA LEU A 78 -12.70 5.66 -10.51
C LEU A 78 -12.78 7.17 -10.82
N SER A 79 -13.19 8.01 -9.86
CA SER A 79 -13.15 9.46 -10.02
C SER A 79 -11.75 10.05 -9.98
N SER A 80 -10.74 9.27 -9.57
CA SER A 80 -9.35 9.72 -9.41
C SER A 80 -8.45 9.32 -10.59
N ILE A 81 -9.03 8.88 -11.70
CA ILE A 81 -8.27 8.46 -12.88
C ILE A 81 -7.49 9.66 -13.42
N ALA A 82 -6.19 9.48 -13.61
CA ALA A 82 -5.29 10.46 -14.19
C ALA A 82 -4.39 9.81 -15.26
N ASP A 83 -3.94 10.62 -16.22
CA ASP A 83 -3.01 10.15 -17.27
C ASP A 83 -1.54 10.13 -16.80
N ASN A 84 -1.24 10.71 -15.64
CA ASN A 84 0.14 10.83 -15.15
C ASN A 84 0.57 9.60 -14.32
N GLN A 85 1.39 8.75 -14.93
CA GLN A 85 1.96 7.53 -14.32
C GLN A 85 3.01 7.78 -13.22
N SER A 86 3.29 9.04 -12.88
CA SER A 86 4.48 9.39 -12.11
C SER A 86 4.24 9.74 -10.64
N VAL A 87 3.01 9.60 -10.13
CA VAL A 87 2.68 9.95 -8.73
C VAL A 87 2.93 8.76 -7.80
N PRO A 88 3.91 8.82 -6.87
CA PRO A 88 4.12 7.74 -5.92
C PRO A 88 2.93 7.56 -5.00
N GLY A 89 2.62 6.30 -4.68
CA GLY A 89 1.39 5.92 -4.00
C GLY A 89 0.18 5.71 -4.89
N ALA A 90 0.16 6.21 -6.14
CA ALA A 90 -0.93 5.91 -7.06
C ALA A 90 -0.90 4.44 -7.50
N ILE A 91 -2.07 3.88 -7.77
CA ILE A 91 -2.19 2.54 -8.37
C ILE A 91 -2.10 2.70 -9.88
N ILE A 92 -1.22 1.94 -10.51
CA ILE A 92 -1.07 1.88 -11.96
C ILE A 92 -1.64 0.53 -12.42
N SER A 93 -2.76 0.53 -13.14
CA SER A 93 -3.29 -0.67 -13.79
C SER A 93 -2.74 -0.77 -15.20
N ALA A 94 -1.99 -1.83 -15.51
CA ALA A 94 -1.38 -2.05 -16.81
C ALA A 94 -1.34 -3.55 -17.13
N ALA A 95 -1.74 -3.92 -18.36
CA ALA A 95 -1.71 -5.31 -18.85
C ALA A 95 -2.39 -6.36 -17.92
N GLY A 96 -3.47 -5.98 -17.21
CA GLY A 96 -4.19 -6.88 -16.31
C GLY A 96 -3.62 -6.97 -14.89
N GLU A 97 -2.50 -6.29 -14.63
CA GLU A 97 -1.87 -6.22 -13.31
C GLU A 97 -1.92 -4.82 -12.71
N PHE A 98 -1.60 -4.74 -11.41
CA PHE A 98 -1.59 -3.50 -10.64
C PHE A 98 -0.21 -3.27 -10.05
N TYR A 99 0.27 -2.04 -10.19
CA TYR A 99 1.59 -1.61 -9.76
C TYR A 99 1.49 -0.39 -8.88
N MET A 100 2.48 -0.19 -8.00
CA MET A 100 2.58 0.99 -7.16
C MET A 100 4.04 1.46 -7.06
N ARG A 101 4.23 2.77 -7.14
CA ARG A 101 5.55 3.40 -6.92
C ARG A 101 5.70 3.84 -5.48
N ALA A 102 6.86 3.56 -4.89
CA ALA A 102 7.26 4.07 -3.58
C ALA A 102 8.60 4.81 -3.68
N TYR A 103 8.76 5.87 -2.90
CA TYR A 103 10.03 6.58 -2.83
C TYR A 103 11.06 5.77 -2.04
N LEU A 104 12.23 5.55 -2.62
CA LEU A 104 13.41 5.06 -1.90
C LEU A 104 14.13 6.23 -1.24
N ASN A 105 14.57 7.22 -2.05
CA ASN A 105 15.36 8.39 -1.65
C ASN A 105 14.96 9.63 -2.45
N LEU A 106 15.68 10.75 -2.31
CA LEU A 106 15.44 11.97 -3.09
C LEU A 106 15.62 11.73 -4.59
N GLY A 107 14.52 11.61 -5.34
CA GLY A 107 14.52 11.39 -6.79
C GLY A 107 14.36 9.93 -7.22
N ASP A 108 14.65 8.97 -6.34
CA ASP A 108 14.58 7.54 -6.66
C ASP A 108 13.27 6.91 -6.22
N TYR A 109 12.70 6.10 -7.11
CA TYR A 109 11.50 5.33 -6.87
C TYR A 109 11.66 3.89 -7.33
N TYR A 110 11.02 2.99 -6.59
CA TYR A 110 10.83 1.60 -6.97
C TYR A 110 9.36 1.34 -7.27
N THR A 111 9.13 0.47 -8.26
CA THR A 111 7.78 0.04 -8.65
C THR A 111 7.60 -1.40 -8.23
N PHE A 112 6.48 -1.69 -7.59
CA PHE A 112 6.16 -3.01 -7.10
C PHE A 112 4.84 -3.46 -7.69
N ASN A 113 4.73 -4.73 -8.07
CA ASN A 113 3.45 -5.36 -8.35
C ASN A 113 2.69 -5.50 -7.02
N VAL A 114 1.47 -4.98 -6.97
CA VAL A 114 0.66 -4.91 -5.74
C VAL A 114 0.24 -6.30 -5.27
N ARG A 115 -0.01 -7.23 -6.20
CA ARG A 115 -0.45 -8.59 -5.88
C ARG A 115 0.69 -9.44 -5.32
N SER A 116 1.83 -9.45 -6.00
CA SER A 116 2.98 -10.28 -5.62
C SER A 116 3.88 -9.62 -4.58
N GLY A 117 3.79 -8.30 -4.42
CA GLY A 117 4.72 -7.50 -3.62
C GLY A 117 6.13 -7.43 -4.21
N ALA A 118 6.37 -7.96 -5.41
CA ALA A 118 7.70 -8.01 -6.01
C ALA A 118 8.04 -6.69 -6.72
N LEU A 119 9.32 -6.31 -6.68
CA LEU A 119 9.86 -5.23 -7.50
C LEU A 119 9.69 -5.58 -8.97
N GLU A 120 8.80 -4.85 -9.64
CA GLU A 120 8.38 -5.14 -11.01
C GLU A 120 7.95 -3.84 -11.68
N ARG A 121 8.35 -3.67 -12.95
CA ARG A 121 7.92 -2.52 -13.74
C ARG A 121 6.74 -2.90 -14.62
N PRO A 122 5.74 -2.01 -14.81
CA PRO A 122 4.70 -2.24 -15.80
C PRO A 122 5.33 -2.39 -17.20
N PRO A 123 4.74 -3.22 -18.09
CA PRO A 123 5.24 -3.38 -19.45
C PRO A 123 5.27 -2.04 -20.19
N ALA A 124 6.41 -1.69 -20.82
CA ALA A 124 6.64 -0.37 -21.40
C ALA A 124 5.64 0.05 -22.50
N HIS A 125 5.02 -0.92 -23.17
CA HIS A 125 4.07 -0.69 -24.26
C HIS A 125 2.61 -0.89 -23.85
N ALA A 126 2.34 -1.22 -22.59
CA ALA A 126 0.97 -1.40 -22.12
C ALA A 126 0.30 -0.04 -21.90
N ARG A 127 -0.96 0.07 -22.32
CA ARG A 127 -1.81 1.18 -21.86
C ARG A 127 -1.99 1.04 -20.35
N ALA A 128 -1.81 2.14 -19.63
CA ALA A 128 -1.96 2.19 -18.19
C ALA A 128 -3.05 3.18 -17.78
N LEU A 129 -3.81 2.81 -16.76
CA LEU A 129 -4.70 3.71 -16.03
C LEU A 129 -4.10 3.97 -14.66
N VAL A 130 -4.10 5.22 -14.21
CA VAL A 130 -3.54 5.60 -12.92
C VAL A 130 -4.66 6.08 -12.01
N PHE A 131 -4.77 5.49 -10.83
CA PHE A 131 -5.72 5.89 -9.79
C PHE A 131 -4.97 6.64 -8.70
N ALA A 132 -5.15 7.96 -8.65
CA ALA A 132 -4.52 8.80 -7.62
C ALA A 132 -5.12 8.57 -6.23
N GLY A 133 -6.36 8.09 -6.16
CA GLY A 133 -7.07 7.73 -4.95
C GLY A 133 -7.41 6.24 -4.91
N TRP A 134 -7.33 5.65 -3.71
CA TRP A 134 -7.69 4.25 -3.48
C TRP A 134 -7.96 3.99 -2.01
N ARG A 135 -8.58 2.86 -1.74
CA ARG A 135 -8.96 2.42 -0.39
C ARG A 135 -8.59 0.97 -0.19
N VAL A 136 -8.22 0.60 1.02
CA VAL A 136 -8.12 -0.81 1.45
C VAL A 136 -9.19 -1.03 2.51
N GLY A 137 -9.89 -2.16 2.43
CA GLY A 137 -11.03 -2.46 3.28
C GLY A 137 -11.45 -3.91 3.21
N PHE A 138 -12.46 -4.26 3.98
CA PHE A 138 -13.07 -5.59 3.95
C PHE A 138 -14.34 -5.57 3.13
N LEU A 139 -14.60 -6.66 2.41
CA LEU A 139 -15.87 -6.90 1.75
C LEU A 139 -16.70 -7.84 2.64
N THR A 140 -17.73 -7.31 3.28
CA THR A 140 -18.65 -8.05 4.14
C THR A 140 -20.06 -7.87 3.58
N ASP A 141 -20.72 -8.97 3.21
CA ASP A 141 -22.09 -8.96 2.66
C ASP A 141 -22.29 -7.97 1.49
N GLY A 142 -21.29 -7.89 0.60
CA GLY A 142 -21.29 -6.99 -0.56
C GLY A 142 -21.01 -5.52 -0.24
N LYS A 143 -20.92 -5.16 1.05
CA LYS A 143 -20.54 -3.83 1.51
C LYS A 143 -19.02 -3.74 1.69
N PHE A 144 -18.43 -2.63 1.23
CA PHE A 144 -17.02 -2.35 1.40
C PHE A 144 -16.81 -1.43 2.59
N ASP A 145 -16.19 -1.94 3.65
CA ASP A 145 -15.86 -1.19 4.86
C ASP A 145 -14.36 -0.83 4.83
N PRO A 146 -14.01 0.45 4.55
CA PRO A 146 -12.62 0.87 4.41
C PRO A 146 -11.89 0.92 5.75
N ILE A 147 -10.68 0.37 5.79
CA ILE A 147 -9.74 0.48 6.91
C ILE A 147 -8.64 1.50 6.64
N PHE A 148 -8.41 1.85 5.37
CA PHE A 148 -7.43 2.83 4.94
C PHE A 148 -7.89 3.53 3.65
N THR A 149 -7.55 4.81 3.51
CA THR A 149 -7.83 5.64 2.32
C THR A 149 -6.58 6.43 1.96
N PHE A 150 -6.24 6.42 0.67
CA PHE A 150 -5.18 7.21 0.07
C PHE A 150 -5.75 8.14 -1.02
N PRO A 151 -5.24 9.37 -1.16
CA PRO A 151 -4.36 10.05 -0.20
C PRO A 151 -5.07 10.20 1.15
N PHE A 152 -4.29 10.43 2.22
CA PHE A 152 -4.85 10.60 3.55
C PHE A 152 -5.83 11.78 3.56
N GLN A 153 -7.11 11.51 3.84
CA GLN A 153 -8.09 12.57 4.06
C GLN A 153 -8.18 12.83 5.56
N PRO A 154 -7.95 14.07 6.03
CA PRO A 154 -8.19 14.40 7.42
C PRO A 154 -9.66 14.14 7.76
N ARG A 155 -9.92 13.43 8.86
CA ARG A 155 -11.28 13.31 9.39
C ARG A 155 -11.65 14.67 9.97
N ASN A 156 -12.66 15.33 9.38
CA ASN A 156 -13.31 16.52 9.96
C ASN A 156 -14.13 16.14 11.18
#